data_AF-A0A317PT77-F1
#
_entry.id   AF-A0A317PT77-F1
#
_cell.length_a   1.000
_cell.length_b   1.000
_cell.length_c   1.000
_cell.angle_alpha   90.00
_cell.angle_beta   90.00
_cell.angle_gamma   90.00
#
_symmetry.space_group_name_H-M   'P 1'
#
loop_
_entity.id
_entity.type
_entity.pdbx_description
1 polymer ?
#
loop_
_entity_poly.entity_id
_entity_poly.type
_entity_poly.pdbx_seq_one_letter_code
_entity_poly.pdbx_strand_id
1 'polypeptide(L)'
;MAGGKLVSLQDAALGLVADMASLELGKDQIRFAVVPYATFVNVGPDHAPTINGAGKVTHPGAEWLDQDARIALPQVDLPDGLSRFAMYRHLGKPWPGCVETRQASSSGAHDTDDTVPDPGDPATLFTPTFAIDEPDDKGRYPNSYLPDAGRPANGKKATAAGRESQLVRYGATETYVKPKNLEDTLAHTSKWKKVKVDDSASRFYANESDARGPGYGCETKPLVPLTSDFARISTVVKGLSANGSTNTLEGVMWGWRVLSKRPPFSEGAAKSDAATQKIMIFVTDGANSFGNLPNDLGSGYSSFGYLVDGRLDGMISANASQTNDALNDRTEAACGKAKADGIEIYSIRLEEPDVSTAAMLANCASGSNHYFDAPSRQDLSDIFRDIRKGIVRVRLTS
;
A
#
# COMPACT_ATOMS: atom_id res chain seq x y z
N MET A 1 11.83 6.85 8.89
CA MET A 1 13.11 6.10 8.85
C MET A 1 14.29 6.77 8.15
N ALA A 2 14.27 8.05 7.75
CA ALA A 2 15.34 8.62 6.93
C ALA A 2 16.75 8.62 7.58
N GLY A 3 17.79 8.75 6.73
CA GLY A 3 19.18 8.91 7.16
C GLY A 3 19.76 7.64 7.79
N GLY A 4 20.50 7.80 8.89
CA GLY A 4 21.22 6.69 9.51
C GLY A 4 20.33 5.56 10.03
N LYS A 5 19.07 5.83 10.40
CA LYS A 5 18.11 4.78 10.81
C LYS A 5 17.89 3.77 9.67
N LEU A 6 17.62 4.27 8.45
CA LEU A 6 17.44 3.43 7.25
C LEU A 6 18.70 2.65 6.92
N VAL A 7 19.88 3.29 6.97
CA VAL A 7 21.16 2.61 6.71
C VAL A 7 21.36 1.45 7.69
N SER A 8 21.11 1.67 8.99
CA SER A 8 21.22 0.60 9.99
C SER A 8 20.20 -0.52 9.78
N LEU A 9 18.97 -0.22 9.35
CA LEU A 9 18.00 -1.25 8.97
C LEU A 9 18.49 -2.06 7.76
N GLN A 10 19.00 -1.38 6.73
CA GLN A 10 19.52 -2.01 5.52
C GLN A 10 20.68 -2.95 5.87
N ASP A 11 21.63 -2.49 6.68
CA ASP A 11 22.78 -3.28 7.12
C ASP A 11 22.33 -4.51 7.93
N ALA A 12 21.41 -4.35 8.88
CA ALA A 12 20.90 -5.45 9.69
C ALA A 12 20.15 -6.50 8.86
N ALA A 13 19.30 -6.06 7.92
CA ALA A 13 18.56 -6.94 7.02
C ALA A 13 19.50 -7.67 6.04
N LEU A 14 20.50 -6.99 5.48
CA LEU A 14 21.52 -7.60 4.63
C LEU A 14 22.37 -8.61 5.38
N GLY A 15 22.72 -8.31 6.63
CA GLY A 15 23.41 -9.23 7.53
C GLY A 15 22.62 -10.53 7.74
N LEU A 16 21.32 -10.42 8.03
CA LEU A 16 20.44 -11.59 8.16
C LEU A 16 20.40 -12.43 6.88
N VAL A 17 20.26 -11.80 5.70
CA VAL A 17 20.20 -12.52 4.42
C VAL A 17 21.53 -13.22 4.13
N ALA A 18 22.66 -12.54 4.31
CA ALA A 18 23.99 -13.12 4.09
C ALA A 18 24.26 -14.30 5.03
N ASP A 19 23.94 -14.14 6.30
CA ASP A 19 24.09 -15.18 7.32
C ASP A 19 23.25 -16.42 7.01
N MET A 20 21.99 -16.23 6.60
CA MET A 20 21.10 -17.33 6.25
C MET A 20 21.53 -18.01 4.94
N ALA A 21 22.08 -17.24 3.98
CA ALA A 21 22.67 -17.79 2.77
C ALA A 21 23.90 -18.68 3.05
N SER A 22 24.70 -18.33 4.06
CA SER A 22 25.89 -19.10 4.47
C SER A 22 25.59 -20.47 5.09
N LEU A 23 24.33 -20.76 5.44
CA LEU A 23 23.92 -22.06 5.96
C LEU A 23 23.89 -23.15 4.88
N GLU A 24 24.12 -22.79 3.60
CA GLU A 24 24.14 -23.69 2.44
C GLU A 24 22.89 -24.58 2.34
N LEU A 25 21.76 -24.07 2.81
CA LEU A 25 20.47 -24.75 2.75
C LEU A 25 20.00 -24.85 1.29
N GLY A 26 19.30 -25.93 0.96
CA GLY A 26 18.74 -26.14 -0.38
C GLY A 26 17.85 -24.98 -0.80
N LYS A 27 17.76 -24.71 -2.12
CA LYS A 27 17.02 -23.56 -2.68
C LYS A 27 15.54 -23.48 -2.24
N ASP A 28 14.94 -24.62 -1.88
CA ASP A 28 13.55 -24.69 -1.43
C ASP A 28 13.40 -24.57 0.10
N GLN A 29 14.51 -24.61 0.85
CA GLN A 29 14.50 -24.63 2.32
C GLN A 29 14.43 -23.23 2.93
N ILE A 30 14.85 -22.17 2.24
CA ILE A 30 14.71 -20.77 2.69
C ILE A 30 14.34 -19.89 1.50
N ARG A 31 13.32 -19.05 1.72
CA ARG A 31 12.93 -17.98 0.80
C ARG A 31 12.73 -16.71 1.60
N PHE A 32 13.09 -15.57 1.00
CA PHE A 32 12.87 -14.25 1.57
C PHE A 32 11.91 -13.47 0.69
N ALA A 33 11.13 -12.61 1.33
CA ALA A 33 10.37 -11.55 0.70
C ALA A 33 10.81 -10.22 1.31
N VAL A 34 10.66 -9.13 0.56
CA VAL A 34 10.88 -7.77 1.07
C VAL A 34 9.65 -6.96 0.75
N VAL A 35 9.03 -6.37 1.78
CA VAL A 35 7.83 -5.55 1.66
C VAL A 35 8.18 -4.14 2.14
N PRO A 36 8.61 -3.24 1.24
CA PRO A 36 8.69 -1.82 1.54
C PRO A 36 7.27 -1.28 1.72
N TYR A 37 7.03 -0.54 2.79
CA TYR A 37 5.74 0.08 3.05
C TYR A 37 5.93 1.55 3.46
N ALA A 38 4.95 2.36 3.09
CA ALA A 38 4.79 3.75 3.52
C ALA A 38 3.29 4.03 3.61
N THR A 39 2.79 5.06 2.93
CA THR A 39 1.36 5.31 2.75
C THR A 39 0.66 4.15 2.03
N PHE A 40 1.36 3.53 1.08
CA PHE A 40 0.91 2.38 0.29
C PHE A 40 1.99 1.29 0.29
N VAL A 41 1.66 0.15 -0.31
CA VAL A 41 2.63 -0.87 -0.76
C VAL A 41 2.56 -0.97 -2.28
N ASN A 42 3.73 -1.04 -2.93
CA ASN A 42 3.86 -1.22 -4.37
C ASN A 42 3.96 -2.72 -4.72
N VAL A 43 2.95 -3.24 -5.42
CA VAL A 43 2.89 -4.64 -5.88
C VAL A 43 3.58 -4.85 -7.23
N GLY A 44 3.95 -3.77 -7.91
CA GLY A 44 4.65 -3.80 -9.19
C GLY A 44 3.76 -3.38 -10.36
N PRO A 45 4.25 -2.52 -11.27
CA PRO A 45 3.48 -2.02 -12.41
C PRO A 45 3.16 -3.11 -13.44
N ASP A 46 3.91 -4.21 -13.46
CA ASP A 46 3.76 -5.32 -14.41
C ASP A 46 2.44 -6.08 -14.26
N HIS A 47 1.70 -5.84 -13.18
CA HIS A 47 0.35 -6.40 -12.98
C HIS A 47 -0.76 -5.62 -13.70
N ALA A 48 -0.45 -4.46 -14.31
CA ALA A 48 -1.42 -3.69 -15.08
C ALA A 48 -1.84 -4.40 -16.39
N PRO A 49 -3.05 -4.14 -16.91
CA PRO A 49 -3.42 -4.53 -18.26
C PRO A 49 -2.52 -3.86 -19.30
N THR A 50 -2.18 -4.61 -20.35
CA THR A 50 -1.50 -4.04 -21.53
C THR A 50 -2.55 -3.51 -22.49
N ILE A 51 -2.48 -2.20 -22.81
CA ILE A 51 -3.42 -1.53 -23.71
C ILE A 51 -2.66 -0.96 -24.90
N ASN A 52 -2.96 -1.41 -26.12
CA ASN A 52 -2.24 -0.98 -27.33
C ASN A 52 -2.58 0.46 -27.74
N GLY A 53 -1.92 1.00 -28.79
CA GLY A 53 -2.16 2.36 -29.29
C GLY A 53 -3.61 2.66 -29.68
N ALA A 54 -4.38 1.64 -30.09
CA ALA A 54 -5.79 1.76 -30.47
C ALA A 54 -6.75 1.74 -29.27
N GLY A 55 -6.27 1.61 -28.04
CA GLY A 55 -7.12 1.55 -26.84
C GLY A 55 -7.73 0.17 -26.60
N LYS A 56 -7.22 -0.88 -27.23
CA LYS A 56 -7.66 -2.27 -27.00
C LYS A 56 -6.77 -2.94 -25.96
N VAL A 57 -7.39 -3.63 -25.00
CA VAL A 57 -6.70 -4.51 -24.06
C VAL A 57 -6.12 -5.71 -24.83
N THR A 58 -4.80 -5.85 -24.83
CA THR A 58 -4.11 -6.98 -25.49
C THR A 58 -3.73 -8.08 -24.51
N HIS A 59 -3.50 -7.71 -23.25
CA HIS A 59 -3.34 -8.64 -22.14
C HIS A 59 -4.10 -8.07 -20.94
N PRO A 60 -5.00 -8.85 -20.30
CA PRO A 60 -5.60 -8.42 -19.04
C PRO A 60 -4.51 -8.26 -17.99
N GLY A 61 -4.73 -7.36 -17.04
CA GLY A 61 -3.92 -7.27 -15.83
C GLY A 61 -4.18 -8.47 -14.92
N ALA A 62 -3.55 -8.46 -13.75
CA ALA A 62 -3.73 -9.53 -12.79
C ALA A 62 -5.19 -9.66 -12.33
N GLU A 63 -5.68 -10.90 -12.20
CA GLU A 63 -7.10 -11.18 -11.88
C GLU A 63 -7.52 -10.69 -10.49
N TRP A 64 -6.57 -10.50 -9.58
CA TRP A 64 -6.81 -9.97 -8.24
C TRP A 64 -6.94 -8.43 -8.20
N LEU A 65 -6.72 -7.74 -9.32
CA LEU A 65 -6.94 -6.29 -9.46
C LEU A 65 -8.34 -6.00 -9.98
N ASP A 66 -8.97 -4.96 -9.45
CA ASP A 66 -10.18 -4.38 -10.02
C ASP A 66 -9.85 -3.51 -11.25
N GLN A 67 -9.74 -4.18 -12.40
CA GLN A 67 -9.42 -3.53 -13.67
C GLN A 67 -10.62 -2.79 -14.26
N ASP A 68 -11.82 -3.24 -13.92
CA ASP A 68 -13.09 -2.82 -14.52
C ASP A 68 -13.84 -1.79 -13.68
N ALA A 69 -13.27 -1.36 -12.55
CA ALA A 69 -13.93 -0.49 -11.56
C ALA A 69 -15.28 -1.06 -11.08
N ARG A 70 -15.31 -2.37 -10.81
CA ARG A 70 -16.49 -3.08 -10.28
C ARG A 70 -16.73 -2.78 -8.81
N ILE A 71 -15.69 -2.39 -8.07
CA ILE A 71 -15.84 -2.02 -6.66
C ILE A 71 -16.54 -0.67 -6.57
N ALA A 72 -17.63 -0.62 -5.82
CA ALA A 72 -18.25 0.62 -5.39
C ALA A 72 -17.48 1.20 -4.20
N LEU A 73 -16.39 1.92 -4.49
CA LEU A 73 -15.61 2.59 -3.45
C LEU A 73 -16.19 3.97 -3.16
N PRO A 74 -16.38 4.34 -1.88
CA PRO A 74 -16.51 5.73 -1.50
C PRO A 74 -15.28 6.51 -1.99
N GLN A 75 -15.50 7.42 -2.92
CA GLN A 75 -14.49 8.34 -3.41
C GLN A 75 -15.12 9.69 -3.66
N VAL A 76 -14.45 10.74 -3.21
CA VAL A 76 -14.97 12.10 -3.22
C VAL A 76 -15.17 12.64 -4.63
N ASP A 77 -14.43 12.11 -5.61
CA ASP A 77 -14.27 12.77 -6.91
C ASP A 77 -14.60 11.93 -8.15
N LEU A 78 -14.10 10.68 -8.24
CA LEU A 78 -14.35 9.84 -9.40
C LEU A 78 -15.71 9.13 -9.27
N PRO A 79 -16.56 9.14 -10.33
CA PRO A 79 -17.79 8.37 -10.32
C PRO A 79 -17.55 6.86 -10.47
N ASP A 80 -18.48 6.07 -9.94
CA ASP A 80 -18.45 4.61 -9.94
C ASP A 80 -18.37 4.01 -11.36
N GLY A 81 -17.57 2.95 -11.55
CA GLY A 81 -17.41 2.28 -12.85
C GLY A 81 -16.38 2.93 -13.76
N LEU A 82 -15.71 3.99 -13.34
CA LEU A 82 -14.60 4.59 -14.08
C LEU A 82 -13.29 3.84 -13.81
N SER A 83 -12.86 3.01 -14.76
CA SER A 83 -11.58 2.29 -14.64
C SER A 83 -10.39 3.23 -14.43
N ARG A 84 -9.65 3.00 -13.33
CA ARG A 84 -8.44 3.76 -13.00
C ARG A 84 -7.33 3.55 -14.02
N PHE A 85 -7.22 2.35 -14.63
CA PHE A 85 -6.27 2.11 -15.72
C PHE A 85 -6.60 2.89 -16.99
N ALA A 86 -7.89 3.02 -17.33
CA ALA A 86 -8.31 3.87 -18.44
C ALA A 86 -7.97 5.35 -18.18
N MET A 87 -8.11 5.81 -16.93
CA MET A 87 -7.74 7.17 -16.54
C MET A 87 -6.23 7.41 -16.61
N TYR A 88 -5.39 6.50 -16.12
CA TYR A 88 -3.93 6.56 -16.30
C TYR A 88 -3.55 6.68 -17.78
N ARG A 89 -4.13 5.83 -18.62
CA ARG A 89 -3.91 5.89 -20.07
C ARG A 89 -4.32 7.23 -20.66
N HIS A 90 -5.51 7.72 -20.33
CA HIS A 90 -6.04 9.00 -20.83
C HIS A 90 -5.12 10.17 -20.46
N LEU A 91 -4.61 10.16 -19.23
CA LEU A 91 -3.66 11.14 -18.71
C LEU A 91 -2.22 10.94 -19.24
N GLY A 92 -1.97 9.89 -20.02
CA GLY A 92 -0.65 9.57 -20.56
C GLY A 92 0.37 9.21 -19.47
N LYS A 93 -0.09 8.64 -18.34
CA LYS A 93 0.75 8.26 -17.20
C LYS A 93 0.70 6.74 -16.99
N PRO A 94 1.83 6.08 -16.67
CA PRO A 94 1.81 4.69 -16.26
C PRO A 94 1.23 4.55 -14.85
N TRP A 95 0.56 3.43 -14.56
CA TRP A 95 0.23 3.07 -13.18
C TRP A 95 1.53 2.67 -12.45
N PRO A 96 1.84 3.26 -11.29
CA PRO A 96 3.12 3.05 -10.61
C PRO A 96 3.23 1.72 -9.87
N GLY A 97 2.13 0.97 -9.74
CA GLY A 97 2.13 -0.36 -9.12
C GLY A 97 1.58 -0.42 -7.69
N CYS A 98 1.09 0.67 -7.10
CA CYS A 98 0.45 0.61 -5.77
C CYS A 98 -1.03 0.29 -5.84
N VAL A 99 -1.54 -0.31 -4.76
CA VAL A 99 -2.96 -0.57 -4.55
C VAL A 99 -3.44 0.05 -3.25
N GLU A 100 -4.74 0.31 -3.18
CA GLU A 100 -5.41 0.82 -1.99
C GLU A 100 -5.79 -0.30 -1.00
N THR A 101 -6.00 0.09 0.26
CA THR A 101 -6.57 -0.78 1.30
C THR A 101 -7.97 -1.21 0.90
N ARG A 102 -8.19 -2.53 0.88
CA ARG A 102 -9.51 -3.13 0.62
C ARG A 102 -10.50 -2.67 1.67
N GLN A 103 -11.76 -2.50 1.29
CA GLN A 103 -12.80 -2.08 2.22
C GLN A 103 -13.46 -3.28 2.88
N ALA A 104 -13.89 -3.13 4.13
CA ALA A 104 -14.78 -4.11 4.74
C ALA A 104 -16.12 -4.13 3.97
N SER A 105 -16.71 -5.31 3.86
CA SER A 105 -17.99 -5.53 3.19
C SER A 105 -18.84 -6.51 4.01
N SER A 106 -20.04 -6.83 3.52
CA SER A 106 -20.86 -7.89 4.13
C SER A 106 -20.20 -9.27 4.10
N SER A 107 -19.18 -9.50 3.26
CA SER A 107 -18.47 -10.78 3.14
C SER A 107 -17.18 -10.85 3.96
N GLY A 108 -16.71 -9.75 4.56
CA GLY A 108 -15.56 -9.78 5.47
C GLY A 108 -14.88 -8.43 5.71
N ALA A 109 -13.91 -8.43 6.63
CA ALA A 109 -13.09 -7.26 6.93
C ALA A 109 -11.80 -7.29 6.08
N HIS A 110 -11.95 -7.11 4.75
CA HIS A 110 -10.89 -7.35 3.77
C HIS A 110 -9.63 -6.46 3.93
N ASP A 111 -9.74 -5.38 4.69
CA ASP A 111 -8.64 -4.52 5.13
C ASP A 111 -7.70 -5.24 6.12
N THR A 112 -8.23 -6.09 6.99
CA THR A 112 -7.49 -6.81 8.04
C THR A 112 -7.47 -8.32 7.83
N ASP A 113 -8.22 -8.84 6.86
CA ASP A 113 -8.23 -10.24 6.44
C ASP A 113 -7.42 -10.45 5.16
N ASP A 114 -6.66 -11.53 5.11
CA ASP A 114 -6.05 -12.04 3.87
C ASP A 114 -7.09 -12.81 3.03
N THR A 115 -8.21 -12.15 2.73
CA THR A 115 -9.29 -12.69 1.90
C THR A 115 -8.75 -12.99 0.50
N VAL A 116 -9.09 -14.16 -0.04
CA VAL A 116 -8.80 -14.52 -1.44
C VAL A 116 -9.61 -13.59 -2.36
N PRO A 117 -8.96 -12.87 -3.30
CA PRO A 117 -9.66 -12.09 -4.31
C PRO A 117 -10.56 -12.97 -5.18
N ASP A 118 -11.82 -12.56 -5.34
CA ASP A 118 -12.86 -13.23 -6.13
C ASP A 118 -13.53 -12.21 -7.07
N PRO A 119 -13.42 -12.36 -8.40
CA PRO A 119 -14.11 -11.51 -9.36
C PRO A 119 -15.65 -11.51 -9.25
N GLY A 120 -16.23 -12.53 -8.60
CA GLY A 120 -17.65 -12.63 -8.27
C GLY A 120 -18.07 -11.83 -7.04
N ASP A 121 -17.12 -11.48 -6.17
CA ASP A 121 -17.29 -10.56 -5.05
C ASP A 121 -16.26 -9.41 -5.15
N PRO A 122 -16.57 -8.36 -5.93
CA PRO A 122 -15.62 -7.30 -6.22
C PRO A 122 -14.98 -6.67 -4.97
N ALA A 123 -15.67 -6.64 -3.83
CA ALA A 123 -15.14 -6.06 -2.59
C ALA A 123 -13.85 -6.74 -2.08
N THR A 124 -13.56 -7.95 -2.56
CA THR A 124 -12.35 -8.71 -2.23
C THR A 124 -11.14 -8.36 -3.13
N LEU A 125 -11.38 -7.72 -4.29
CA LEU A 125 -10.35 -7.32 -5.25
C LEU A 125 -9.53 -6.13 -4.73
N PHE A 126 -8.32 -5.98 -5.27
CA PHE A 126 -7.46 -4.83 -4.97
C PHE A 126 -7.71 -3.69 -5.95
N THR A 127 -7.87 -2.48 -5.42
CA THR A 127 -8.07 -1.29 -6.25
C THR A 127 -6.73 -0.67 -6.61
N PRO A 128 -6.38 -0.48 -7.90
CA PRO A 128 -5.18 0.25 -8.30
C PRO A 128 -5.23 1.68 -7.74
N THR A 129 -4.15 2.23 -7.20
CA THR A 129 -4.16 3.63 -6.72
C THR A 129 -4.46 4.63 -7.82
N PHE A 130 -5.18 5.69 -7.50
CA PHE A 130 -5.39 6.84 -8.37
C PHE A 130 -5.61 8.09 -7.51
N ALA A 131 -4.57 8.91 -7.38
CA ALA A 131 -4.64 10.20 -6.72
C ALA A 131 -5.40 11.18 -7.63
N ILE A 132 -6.48 11.77 -7.10
CA ILE A 132 -7.28 12.73 -7.85
C ILE A 132 -6.47 14.01 -8.05
N ASP A 133 -6.90 14.83 -9.01
CA ASP A 133 -6.41 16.19 -9.12
C ASP A 133 -6.98 17.02 -7.98
N GLU A 134 -6.12 17.67 -7.22
CA GLU A 134 -6.48 18.48 -6.05
C GLU A 134 -6.57 19.97 -6.40
N PRO A 135 -7.24 20.81 -5.57
CA PRO A 135 -7.33 22.24 -5.85
C PRO A 135 -5.99 22.96 -6.03
N ASP A 136 -6.03 24.03 -6.82
CA ASP A 136 -4.91 24.91 -7.16
C ASP A 136 -4.42 25.81 -6.00
N ASP A 137 -4.36 25.28 -4.79
CA ASP A 137 -3.76 25.91 -3.61
C ASP A 137 -2.59 25.06 -3.12
N LYS A 138 -1.41 25.35 -3.65
CA LYS A 138 -0.14 24.65 -3.35
C LYS A 138 0.28 24.76 -1.88
N GLY A 139 -0.35 25.64 -1.09
CA GLY A 139 -0.12 25.73 0.35
C GLY A 139 -1.04 24.84 1.17
N ARG A 140 -2.08 24.23 0.56
CA ARG A 140 -3.07 23.37 1.22
C ARG A 140 -3.20 21.98 0.61
N TYR A 141 -2.77 21.81 -0.64
CA TYR A 141 -2.93 20.60 -1.42
C TYR A 141 -1.62 20.20 -2.11
N PRO A 142 -1.13 18.97 -1.88
CA PRO A 142 0.10 18.49 -2.51
C PRO A 142 -0.02 18.15 -4.00
N ASN A 143 -1.21 17.83 -4.52
CA ASN A 143 -1.36 17.13 -5.81
C ASN A 143 -2.32 17.80 -6.82
N SER A 144 -2.16 19.10 -7.06
CA SER A 144 -2.77 19.80 -8.21
C SER A 144 -1.91 19.60 -9.46
N TYR A 145 -2.41 18.89 -10.48
CA TYR A 145 -1.67 18.50 -11.69
C TYR A 145 -2.42 18.76 -13.00
N LEU A 146 -3.64 19.29 -12.98
CA LEU A 146 -4.40 19.67 -14.18
C LEU A 146 -4.53 21.20 -14.29
N PRO A 147 -4.58 21.74 -15.53
CA PRO A 147 -4.82 23.15 -15.76
C PRO A 147 -6.33 23.44 -15.69
N ASP A 148 -6.89 23.47 -14.49
CA ASP A 148 -8.31 23.71 -14.26
C ASP A 148 -8.58 25.01 -13.49
N ALA A 149 -9.84 25.26 -13.12
CA ALA A 149 -10.26 26.46 -12.39
C ALA A 149 -10.55 26.18 -10.90
N GLY A 150 -9.92 25.16 -10.32
CA GLY A 150 -9.95 24.83 -8.91
C GLY A 150 -11.34 24.54 -8.35
N ARG A 151 -12.21 23.82 -9.09
CA ARG A 151 -13.53 23.40 -8.57
C ARG A 151 -13.44 22.00 -7.98
N PRO A 152 -13.10 21.80 -6.69
CA PRO A 152 -13.04 20.47 -6.11
C PRO A 152 -14.41 19.80 -6.04
N ALA A 153 -14.40 18.48 -5.87
CA ALA A 153 -15.52 17.82 -5.23
C ALA A 153 -15.80 18.44 -3.85
N ASN A 154 -17.06 18.55 -3.44
CA ASN A 154 -17.47 19.27 -2.23
C ASN A 154 -17.05 18.59 -0.89
N GLY A 155 -15.86 17.98 -0.83
CA GLY A 155 -15.37 17.19 0.28
C GLY A 155 -16.42 16.17 0.73
N LYS A 156 -16.70 16.13 2.02
CA LYS A 156 -17.76 15.30 2.63
C LYS A 156 -19.18 15.51 2.08
N LYS A 157 -19.42 16.53 1.25
CA LYS A 157 -20.72 16.81 0.59
C LYS A 157 -20.74 16.42 -0.89
N ALA A 158 -19.76 15.63 -1.36
CA ALA A 158 -19.74 15.16 -2.74
C ALA A 158 -20.99 14.32 -3.07
N THR A 159 -21.62 14.61 -4.22
CA THR A 159 -22.77 13.86 -4.75
C THR A 159 -22.37 13.13 -6.03
N ALA A 160 -23.14 12.12 -6.45
CA ALA A 160 -22.89 11.42 -7.71
C ALA A 160 -22.84 12.38 -8.92
N ALA A 161 -23.83 13.27 -9.06
CA ALA A 161 -23.84 14.31 -10.11
C ALA A 161 -22.66 15.30 -9.98
N GLY A 162 -22.21 15.58 -8.75
CA GLY A 162 -21.01 16.36 -8.49
C GLY A 162 -19.77 15.69 -9.08
N ARG A 163 -19.58 14.40 -8.81
CA ARG A 163 -18.46 13.59 -9.34
C ARG A 163 -18.46 13.52 -10.87
N GLU A 164 -19.62 13.34 -11.48
CA GLU A 164 -19.75 13.38 -12.95
C GLU A 164 -19.35 14.73 -13.53
N SER A 165 -19.74 15.83 -12.87
CA SER A 165 -19.39 17.19 -13.29
C SER A 165 -17.88 17.47 -13.20
N GLN A 166 -17.17 16.77 -12.31
CA GLN A 166 -15.72 16.90 -12.16
C GLN A 166 -14.95 16.35 -13.36
N LEU A 167 -15.51 15.39 -14.11
CA LEU A 167 -14.81 14.77 -15.24
C LEU A 167 -14.41 15.75 -16.36
N VAL A 168 -15.04 16.92 -16.41
CA VAL A 168 -14.68 18.00 -17.35
C VAL A 168 -13.22 18.42 -17.19
N ARG A 169 -12.67 18.42 -15.97
CA ARG A 169 -11.26 18.76 -15.73
C ARG A 169 -10.29 17.73 -16.30
N TYR A 170 -10.73 16.47 -16.34
CA TYR A 170 -10.04 15.39 -17.02
C TYR A 170 -10.26 15.41 -18.54
N GLY A 171 -11.03 16.36 -19.07
CA GLY A 171 -11.28 16.54 -20.50
C GLY A 171 -12.58 15.92 -21.01
N ALA A 172 -13.48 15.44 -20.14
CA ALA A 172 -14.76 14.91 -20.58
C ALA A 172 -15.56 15.93 -21.41
N THR A 173 -16.09 15.47 -22.53
CA THR A 173 -16.83 16.29 -23.51
C THR A 173 -18.31 15.92 -23.61
N GLU A 174 -18.69 14.77 -23.06
CA GLU A 174 -20.03 14.21 -23.08
C GLU A 174 -20.51 13.89 -21.66
N THR A 175 -21.82 13.78 -21.49
CA THR A 175 -22.42 13.36 -20.21
C THR A 175 -21.91 11.99 -19.82
N TYR A 176 -21.58 11.82 -18.53
CA TYR A 176 -21.11 10.54 -18.02
C TYR A 176 -22.19 9.47 -18.14
N VAL A 177 -21.82 8.33 -18.70
CA VAL A 177 -22.62 7.11 -18.69
C VAL A 177 -21.72 6.04 -18.09
N LYS A 178 -22.18 5.42 -17.00
CA LYS A 178 -21.42 4.42 -16.23
C LYS A 178 -20.92 3.30 -17.17
N PRO A 179 -19.59 3.16 -17.37
CA PRO A 179 -19.04 2.10 -18.20
C PRO A 179 -19.29 0.72 -17.60
N LYS A 180 -19.33 -0.29 -18.46
CA LYS A 180 -19.51 -1.69 -18.05
C LYS A 180 -18.22 -2.35 -17.57
N ASN A 181 -17.08 -1.93 -18.12
CA ASN A 181 -15.76 -2.53 -17.90
C ASN A 181 -14.65 -1.59 -18.39
N LEU A 182 -13.40 -2.07 -18.33
CA LEU A 182 -12.22 -1.36 -18.80
C LEU A 182 -12.32 -0.95 -20.28
N GLU A 183 -12.72 -1.86 -21.18
CA GLU A 183 -12.80 -1.56 -22.62
C GLU A 183 -13.83 -0.47 -22.92
N ASP A 184 -14.97 -0.51 -22.26
CA ASP A 184 -16.01 0.52 -22.36
C ASP A 184 -15.49 1.87 -21.83
N THR A 185 -14.78 1.85 -20.69
CA THR A 185 -14.16 3.07 -20.16
C THR A 185 -13.13 3.65 -21.14
N LEU A 186 -12.32 2.80 -21.79
CA LEU A 186 -11.34 3.21 -22.79
C LEU A 186 -12.00 3.83 -24.02
N ALA A 187 -13.14 3.29 -24.47
CA ALA A 187 -13.91 3.86 -25.57
C ALA A 187 -14.47 5.24 -25.19
N HIS A 188 -14.95 5.41 -23.95
CA HIS A 188 -15.46 6.69 -23.45
C HIS A 188 -14.34 7.75 -23.35
N THR A 189 -13.23 7.43 -22.68
CA THR A 189 -12.14 8.39 -22.49
C THR A 189 -11.41 8.72 -23.80
N SER A 190 -11.45 7.84 -24.81
CA SER A 190 -10.87 8.13 -26.13
C SER A 190 -11.48 9.36 -26.84
N LYS A 191 -12.71 9.75 -26.48
CA LYS A 191 -13.41 10.92 -27.02
C LYS A 191 -13.17 12.20 -26.22
N TRP A 192 -12.53 12.09 -25.06
CA TRP A 192 -12.25 13.22 -24.20
C TRP A 192 -11.14 14.09 -24.80
N LYS A 193 -11.14 15.37 -24.45
CA LYS A 193 -10.03 16.27 -24.78
C LYS A 193 -8.78 15.79 -24.04
N LYS A 194 -7.64 15.81 -24.74
CA LYS A 194 -6.35 15.61 -24.09
C LYS A 194 -6.08 16.76 -23.14
N VAL A 195 -5.67 16.44 -21.93
CA VAL A 195 -5.26 17.40 -20.90
C VAL A 195 -3.75 17.27 -20.67
N LYS A 196 -3.09 18.39 -20.39
CA LYS A 196 -1.66 18.40 -20.07
C LYS A 196 -1.50 18.18 -18.57
N VAL A 197 -0.90 17.06 -18.18
CA VAL A 197 -0.53 16.79 -16.79
C VAL A 197 0.74 17.57 -16.43
N ASP A 198 0.69 18.29 -15.32
CA ASP A 198 1.85 18.89 -14.66
C ASP A 198 2.45 17.89 -13.67
N ASP A 199 3.54 17.25 -14.07
CA ASP A 199 4.26 16.24 -13.28
C ASP A 199 5.48 16.80 -12.55
N SER A 200 5.57 18.13 -12.41
CA SER A 200 6.64 18.69 -11.59
C SER A 200 6.48 18.24 -10.15
N ALA A 201 7.61 18.13 -9.45
CA ALA A 201 7.65 17.84 -8.03
C ALA A 201 6.67 18.72 -7.24
N SER A 202 5.91 18.10 -6.33
CA SER A 202 5.15 18.80 -5.32
C SER A 202 6.09 19.69 -4.50
N ARG A 203 5.58 20.85 -4.05
CA ARG A 203 6.31 21.77 -3.18
C ARG A 203 5.63 21.92 -1.82
N PHE A 204 4.62 21.09 -1.55
CA PHE A 204 3.83 21.17 -0.34
C PHE A 204 4.65 20.71 0.88
N TYR A 205 5.33 19.56 0.76
CA TYR A 205 6.26 19.07 1.77
C TYR A 205 7.69 19.49 1.42
N ALA A 206 8.39 20.10 2.38
CA ALA A 206 9.76 20.60 2.16
C ALA A 206 10.79 19.49 1.95
N ASN A 207 10.48 18.27 2.40
CA ASN A 207 11.32 17.09 2.36
C ASN A 207 10.87 16.06 1.32
N GLU A 208 9.88 16.39 0.50
CA GLU A 208 9.31 15.53 -0.52
C GLU A 208 9.50 16.17 -1.90
N SER A 209 9.82 15.36 -2.90
CA SER A 209 10.02 15.83 -4.27
C SER A 209 9.22 15.02 -5.28
N ASP A 210 8.16 14.37 -4.84
CA ASP A 210 7.38 13.46 -5.68
C ASP A 210 6.64 14.19 -6.78
N ALA A 211 6.67 13.58 -7.96
CA ALA A 211 5.98 14.10 -9.12
C ALA A 211 4.47 14.11 -8.84
N ARG A 212 3.85 15.28 -9.04
CA ARG A 212 2.40 15.39 -9.03
C ARG A 212 1.80 14.54 -10.14
N GLY A 213 0.56 14.09 -9.94
CA GLY A 213 -0.16 13.27 -10.92
C GLY A 213 -1.01 12.18 -10.28
N PRO A 214 -1.61 11.31 -11.12
CA PRO A 214 -2.48 10.23 -10.64
C PRO A 214 -1.74 9.16 -9.82
N GLY A 215 -0.42 9.07 -9.92
CA GLY A 215 0.41 8.14 -9.15
C GLY A 215 0.99 8.71 -7.85
N TYR A 216 0.64 9.95 -7.47
CA TYR A 216 1.16 10.62 -6.28
C TYR A 216 0.94 9.78 -5.00
N GLY A 217 1.94 9.71 -4.12
CA GLY A 217 1.94 8.86 -2.93
C GLY A 217 2.43 7.42 -3.14
N CYS A 218 2.47 6.91 -4.39
CA CYS A 218 3.01 5.57 -4.68
C CYS A 218 4.54 5.60 -4.85
N GLU A 219 5.24 5.74 -3.74
CA GLU A 219 6.68 6.05 -3.73
C GLU A 219 7.56 4.86 -3.33
N THR A 220 6.96 3.86 -2.68
CA THR A 220 7.66 2.65 -2.26
C THR A 220 8.15 1.87 -3.48
N LYS A 221 9.35 1.30 -3.37
CA LYS A 221 9.83 0.32 -4.36
C LYS A 221 8.88 -0.87 -4.42
N PRO A 222 8.71 -1.51 -5.60
CA PRO A 222 7.97 -2.75 -5.71
C PRO A 222 8.48 -3.78 -4.70
N LEU A 223 7.54 -4.45 -4.03
CA LEU A 223 7.86 -5.56 -3.15
C LEU A 223 8.53 -6.70 -3.93
N VAL A 224 9.25 -7.54 -3.20
CA VAL A 224 9.78 -8.80 -3.73
C VAL A 224 9.00 -9.93 -3.09
N PRO A 225 8.22 -10.72 -3.86
CA PRO A 225 7.59 -11.94 -3.36
C PRO A 225 8.63 -12.96 -2.88
N LEU A 226 8.20 -14.00 -2.18
CA LEU A 226 9.09 -15.04 -1.67
C LEU A 226 9.95 -15.64 -2.80
N THR A 227 11.27 -15.53 -2.65
CA THR A 227 12.25 -16.03 -3.61
C THR A 227 13.50 -16.56 -2.92
N SER A 228 14.20 -17.49 -3.59
CA SER A 228 15.55 -17.93 -3.23
C SER A 228 16.65 -17.08 -3.89
N ASP A 229 16.28 -16.04 -4.64
CA ASP A 229 17.22 -15.09 -5.25
C ASP A 229 17.63 -14.03 -4.21
N PHE A 230 18.63 -14.38 -3.40
CA PHE A 230 19.13 -13.50 -2.34
C PHE A 230 19.84 -12.25 -2.90
N ALA A 231 20.31 -12.28 -4.16
CA ALA A 231 20.88 -11.12 -4.81
C ALA A 231 19.79 -10.08 -5.15
N ARG A 232 18.63 -10.53 -5.63
CA ARG A 232 17.46 -9.66 -5.82
C ARG A 232 16.99 -9.05 -4.51
N ILE A 233 16.90 -9.86 -3.44
CA ILE A 233 16.55 -9.38 -2.09
C ILE A 233 17.52 -8.29 -1.64
N SER A 234 18.83 -8.56 -1.71
CA SER A 234 19.87 -7.60 -1.32
C SER A 234 19.83 -6.31 -2.13
N THR A 235 19.54 -6.41 -3.43
CA THR A 235 19.41 -5.25 -4.32
C THR A 235 18.26 -4.35 -3.90
N VAL A 236 17.10 -4.92 -3.59
CA VAL A 236 15.93 -4.14 -3.16
C VAL A 236 16.16 -3.53 -1.77
N VAL A 237 16.73 -4.27 -0.82
CA VAL A 237 17.06 -3.73 0.51
C VAL A 237 17.99 -2.51 0.40
N LYS A 238 19.05 -2.58 -0.40
CA LYS A 238 19.97 -1.45 -0.65
C LYS A 238 19.28 -0.25 -1.33
N GLY A 239 18.25 -0.52 -2.13
CA GLY A 239 17.49 0.50 -2.86
C GLY A 239 16.34 1.13 -2.08
N LEU A 240 16.12 0.74 -0.82
CA LEU A 240 15.10 1.36 0.03
C LEU A 240 15.43 2.83 0.26
N SER A 241 14.37 3.64 0.31
CA SER A 241 14.41 5.08 0.59
C SER A 241 13.25 5.43 1.49
N ALA A 242 13.45 6.34 2.44
CA ALA A 242 12.36 6.84 3.26
C ALA A 242 11.57 7.90 2.49
N ASN A 243 10.28 7.66 2.27
CA ASN A 243 9.34 8.61 1.70
C ASN A 243 7.90 8.28 2.13
N GLY A 244 7.01 9.26 2.06
CA GLY A 244 5.60 9.12 2.44
C GLY A 244 5.34 9.05 3.95
N SER A 245 4.10 8.71 4.30
CA SER A 245 3.64 8.52 5.68
C SER A 245 3.81 7.07 6.14
N THR A 246 3.59 6.82 7.43
CA THR A 246 3.69 5.47 8.01
C THR A 246 2.31 4.82 8.11
N ASN A 247 2.04 3.82 7.28
CA ASN A 247 0.86 2.96 7.40
C ASN A 247 1.28 1.52 7.76
N THR A 248 1.35 1.25 9.07
CA THR A 248 1.80 -0.06 9.59
C THR A 248 0.85 -1.20 9.23
N LEU A 249 -0.45 -0.92 9.07
CA LEU A 249 -1.44 -1.91 8.63
C LEU A 249 -1.04 -2.49 7.28
N GLU A 250 -0.68 -1.64 6.31
CA GLU A 250 -0.25 -2.11 4.99
C GLU A 250 1.05 -2.92 5.08
N GLY A 251 2.00 -2.50 5.92
CA GLY A 251 3.22 -3.28 6.17
C GLY A 251 2.94 -4.69 6.68
N VAL A 252 2.06 -4.82 7.68
CA VAL A 252 1.65 -6.13 8.25
C VAL A 252 0.85 -6.95 7.24
N MET A 253 -0.15 -6.34 6.59
CA MET A 253 -1.03 -7.06 5.68
C MET A 253 -0.30 -7.57 4.44
N TRP A 254 0.58 -6.77 3.85
CA TRP A 254 1.40 -7.23 2.72
C TRP A 254 2.49 -8.21 3.14
N GLY A 255 3.06 -8.06 4.34
CA GLY A 255 3.92 -9.07 4.95
C GLY A 255 3.21 -10.41 5.13
N TRP A 256 1.94 -10.41 5.54
CA TRP A 256 1.14 -11.64 5.66
C TRP A 256 0.84 -12.23 4.28
N ARG A 257 0.39 -11.42 3.32
CA ARG A 257 0.06 -11.85 1.95
C ARG A 257 1.22 -12.58 1.26
N VAL A 258 2.44 -12.06 1.35
CA VAL A 258 3.62 -12.70 0.73
C VAL A 258 4.00 -14.03 1.40
N LEU A 259 3.67 -14.23 2.68
CA LEU A 259 3.95 -15.47 3.42
C LEU A 259 2.85 -16.52 3.28
N SER A 260 1.62 -16.08 2.98
CA SER A 260 0.48 -16.93 2.74
C SER A 260 0.53 -17.59 1.34
N LYS A 261 -0.27 -18.64 1.14
CA LYS A 261 -0.52 -19.23 -0.18
C LYS A 261 -1.87 -18.78 -0.74
N ARG A 262 -2.04 -17.47 -0.95
CA ARG A 262 -3.27 -16.85 -1.47
C ARG A 262 -2.93 -15.68 -2.41
N PRO A 263 -3.66 -15.52 -3.54
CA PRO A 263 -3.44 -14.39 -4.43
C PRO A 263 -3.40 -13.06 -3.66
N PRO A 264 -2.46 -12.16 -3.96
CA PRO A 264 -1.72 -12.06 -5.23
C PRO A 264 -0.49 -12.96 -5.36
N PHE A 265 -0.08 -13.65 -4.29
CA PHE A 265 1.13 -14.47 -4.28
C PHE A 265 0.79 -15.95 -4.05
N SER A 266 1.62 -16.85 -4.58
CA SER A 266 1.39 -18.31 -4.44
C SER A 266 2.62 -19.05 -3.91
N GLU A 267 3.71 -18.31 -3.72
CA GLU A 267 5.01 -18.79 -3.30
C GLU A 267 5.07 -19.13 -1.81
N GLY A 268 4.18 -18.55 -1.00
CA GLY A 268 4.06 -18.85 0.42
C GLY A 268 3.49 -20.23 0.72
N ALA A 269 3.33 -20.52 2.01
CA ALA A 269 2.83 -21.80 2.48
C ALA A 269 1.40 -21.69 3.00
N ALA A 270 0.61 -22.74 2.76
CA ALA A 270 -0.76 -22.82 3.26
C ALA A 270 -0.76 -22.87 4.80
N LYS A 271 -1.85 -22.43 5.44
CA LYS A 271 -2.02 -22.56 6.89
C LYS A 271 -1.82 -23.99 7.40
N SER A 272 -2.28 -24.97 6.64
CA SER A 272 -2.18 -26.39 6.97
C SER A 272 -0.78 -26.98 6.85
N ASP A 273 0.16 -26.26 6.25
CA ASP A 273 1.56 -26.71 6.14
C ASP A 273 2.31 -26.41 7.44
N ALA A 274 2.26 -27.36 8.36
CA ALA A 274 2.96 -27.28 9.64
C ALA A 274 4.49 -27.50 9.51
N ALA A 275 4.98 -27.97 8.35
CA ALA A 275 6.42 -28.17 8.13
C ALA A 275 7.12 -26.86 7.75
N THR A 276 6.40 -25.90 7.18
CA THR A 276 6.95 -24.60 6.82
C THR A 276 6.76 -23.57 7.93
N GLN A 277 7.88 -23.07 8.48
CA GLN A 277 7.87 -21.90 9.35
C GLN A 277 7.66 -20.63 8.51
N LYS A 278 6.67 -19.82 8.90
CA LYS A 278 6.33 -18.56 8.25
C LYS A 278 6.63 -17.42 9.22
N ILE A 279 7.62 -16.60 8.89
CA ILE A 279 8.17 -15.62 9.82
C ILE A 279 8.12 -14.23 9.19
N MET A 280 7.50 -13.29 9.91
CA MET A 280 7.50 -11.87 9.60
C MET A 280 8.43 -11.14 10.57
N ILE A 281 9.38 -10.37 10.03
CA ILE A 281 10.18 -9.42 10.81
C ILE A 281 9.67 -8.02 10.44
N PHE A 282 8.86 -7.44 11.30
CA PHE A 282 8.24 -6.14 11.12
C PHE A 282 9.04 -5.06 11.86
N VAL A 283 9.49 -4.03 11.13
CA VAL A 283 10.28 -2.92 11.71
C VAL A 283 9.59 -1.60 11.39
N THR A 284 9.45 -0.75 12.40
CA THR A 284 8.99 0.64 12.23
C THR A 284 9.76 1.59 13.16
N ASP A 285 9.97 2.81 12.68
CA ASP A 285 10.52 3.93 13.46
C ASP A 285 9.52 5.09 13.63
N GLY A 286 8.26 4.83 13.27
CA GLY A 286 7.20 5.81 13.18
C GLY A 286 5.89 5.27 13.74
N ALA A 287 5.14 6.14 14.42
CA ALA A 287 3.71 5.97 14.67
C ALA A 287 2.91 5.98 13.36
N ASN A 288 1.75 5.32 13.36
CA ASN A 288 0.82 5.41 12.23
C ASN A 288 0.46 6.87 11.91
N SER A 289 0.26 7.16 10.62
CA SER A 289 -0.18 8.46 10.14
C SER A 289 -1.10 8.30 8.94
N PHE A 290 -2.33 8.81 9.07
CA PHE A 290 -3.28 8.91 7.96
C PHE A 290 -2.99 10.09 7.03
N GLY A 291 -2.14 11.04 7.46
CA GLY A 291 -1.82 12.24 6.70
C GLY A 291 -2.92 13.31 6.75
N ASN A 292 -3.55 13.52 7.91
CA ASN A 292 -4.58 14.56 8.09
C ASN A 292 -4.05 15.96 7.72
N LEU A 293 -4.85 16.72 6.99
CA LEU A 293 -4.53 18.07 6.54
C LEU A 293 -5.71 19.02 6.82
N PRO A 294 -5.45 20.31 7.13
CA PRO A 294 -6.51 21.31 7.35
C PRO A 294 -7.09 21.82 6.02
N ASN A 295 -7.56 20.91 5.18
CA ASN A 295 -8.13 21.18 3.86
C ASN A 295 -9.49 20.48 3.68
N ASP A 296 -10.16 20.72 2.57
CA ASP A 296 -11.54 20.24 2.36
C ASP A 296 -11.63 18.73 2.11
N LEU A 297 -10.47 18.09 1.85
CA LEU A 297 -10.31 16.64 1.72
C LEU A 297 -9.99 15.97 3.08
N GLY A 298 -9.63 16.76 4.10
CA GLY A 298 -9.33 16.31 5.46
C GLY A 298 -7.99 15.59 5.61
N SER A 299 -7.34 15.22 4.51
CA SER A 299 -6.04 14.54 4.47
C SER A 299 -5.36 14.72 3.11
N GLY A 300 -4.11 14.27 3.01
CA GLY A 300 -3.54 13.86 1.73
C GLY A 300 -4.14 12.53 1.26
N TYR A 301 -3.84 12.13 0.02
CA TYR A 301 -4.27 10.84 -0.50
C TYR A 301 -3.54 9.68 0.18
N SER A 302 -4.29 8.71 0.71
CA SER A 302 -3.75 7.53 1.41
C SER A 302 -4.24 6.22 0.79
N SER A 303 -3.78 5.08 1.30
CA SER A 303 -4.31 3.76 0.91
C SER A 303 -5.80 3.61 1.22
N PHE A 304 -6.33 4.40 2.15
CA PHE A 304 -7.76 4.49 2.43
C PHE A 304 -8.46 5.58 1.61
N GLY A 305 -7.81 6.20 0.62
CA GLY A 305 -8.33 7.40 -0.04
C GLY A 305 -8.12 8.65 0.83
N TYR A 306 -9.02 9.62 0.69
CA TYR A 306 -9.05 10.82 1.52
C TYR A 306 -9.90 10.61 2.76
N LEU A 307 -9.67 11.39 3.83
CA LEU A 307 -10.44 11.27 5.07
C LEU A 307 -11.94 11.46 4.81
N VAL A 308 -12.31 12.39 3.95
CA VAL A 308 -13.72 12.63 3.59
C VAL A 308 -14.39 11.45 2.86
N ASP A 309 -13.63 10.46 2.39
CA ASP A 309 -14.18 9.25 1.77
C ASP A 309 -14.82 8.31 2.82
N GLY A 310 -14.53 8.48 4.12
CA GLY A 310 -15.16 7.67 5.17
C GLY A 310 -14.68 6.22 5.22
N ARG A 311 -13.52 5.93 4.64
CA ARG A 311 -12.99 4.56 4.44
C ARG A 311 -12.25 3.99 5.65
N LEU A 312 -11.95 4.82 6.64
CA LEU A 312 -11.44 4.43 7.95
C LEU A 312 -12.56 4.63 8.98
N ASP A 313 -13.19 3.55 9.41
CA ASP A 313 -14.28 3.52 10.41
C ASP A 313 -15.46 4.49 10.14
N GLY A 314 -15.75 4.80 8.87
CA GLY A 314 -16.79 5.77 8.52
C GLY A 314 -16.43 7.22 8.84
N MET A 315 -15.21 7.50 9.30
CA MET A 315 -14.79 8.84 9.68
C MET A 315 -14.66 9.73 8.45
N ILE A 316 -15.48 10.77 8.36
CA ILE A 316 -15.41 11.83 7.34
C ILE A 316 -14.78 13.14 7.85
N SER A 317 -14.45 13.16 9.15
CA SER A 317 -13.81 14.28 9.85
C SER A 317 -13.26 13.76 11.17
N ALA A 318 -11.95 13.88 11.36
CA ALA A 318 -11.22 13.38 12.52
C ALA A 318 -9.89 14.13 12.64
N ASN A 319 -9.39 14.27 13.87
CA ASN A 319 -8.03 14.73 14.09
C ASN A 319 -7.02 13.57 13.93
N ALA A 320 -5.72 13.90 13.88
CA ALA A 320 -4.67 12.91 13.66
C ALA A 320 -4.64 11.81 14.74
N SER A 321 -4.92 12.13 16.01
CA SER A 321 -4.98 11.12 17.08
C SER A 321 -6.05 10.07 16.79
N GLN A 322 -7.27 10.51 16.44
CA GLN A 322 -8.39 9.60 16.17
C GLN A 322 -8.12 8.67 14.98
N THR A 323 -7.53 9.20 13.91
CA THR A 323 -7.17 8.37 12.75
C THR A 323 -5.99 7.44 13.05
N ASN A 324 -5.03 7.88 13.87
CA ASN A 324 -3.89 7.05 14.27
C ASN A 324 -4.32 5.91 15.19
N ASP A 325 -5.23 6.16 16.14
CA ASP A 325 -5.82 5.15 17.00
C ASP A 325 -6.56 4.09 16.17
N ALA A 326 -7.39 4.53 15.21
CA ALA A 326 -8.09 3.61 14.30
C ALA A 326 -7.14 2.78 13.42
N LEU A 327 -6.02 3.36 12.95
CA LEU A 327 -4.98 2.61 12.25
C LEU A 327 -4.26 1.62 13.17
N ASN A 328 -3.97 2.01 14.42
CA ASN A 328 -3.37 1.11 15.41
C ASN A 328 -4.28 -0.10 15.68
N ASP A 329 -5.57 0.12 15.92
CA ASP A 329 -6.56 -0.93 16.15
C ASP A 329 -6.63 -1.92 14.97
N ARG A 330 -6.61 -1.40 13.73
CA ARG A 330 -6.58 -2.24 12.52
C ARG A 330 -5.27 -3.01 12.39
N THR A 331 -4.13 -2.39 12.67
CA THR A 331 -2.83 -3.10 12.67
C THR A 331 -2.85 -4.24 13.69
N GLU A 332 -3.31 -4.01 14.92
CA GLU A 332 -3.41 -5.07 15.93
C GLU A 332 -4.33 -6.21 15.48
N ALA A 333 -5.50 -5.88 14.91
CA ALA A 333 -6.44 -6.86 14.38
C ALA A 333 -5.81 -7.71 13.26
N ALA A 334 -5.10 -7.08 12.33
CA ALA A 334 -4.34 -7.75 11.28
C ALA A 334 -3.25 -8.67 11.84
N CYS A 335 -2.47 -8.22 12.83
CA CYS A 335 -1.47 -9.06 13.48
C CYS A 335 -2.09 -10.27 14.18
N GLY A 336 -3.22 -10.09 14.88
CA GLY A 336 -3.97 -11.18 15.50
C GLY A 336 -4.40 -12.24 14.49
N LYS A 337 -4.92 -11.81 13.33
CA LYS A 337 -5.36 -12.69 12.24
C LYS A 337 -4.19 -13.38 11.54
N ALA A 338 -3.09 -12.68 11.27
CA ALA A 338 -1.87 -13.26 10.72
C ALA A 338 -1.28 -14.33 11.65
N LYS A 339 -1.22 -14.06 12.97
CA LYS A 339 -0.81 -15.07 13.97
C LYS A 339 -1.74 -16.28 13.98
N ALA A 340 -3.05 -16.06 13.90
CA ALA A 340 -4.03 -17.14 13.78
C ALA A 340 -3.90 -17.95 12.47
N ASP A 341 -3.27 -17.39 11.44
CA ASP A 341 -2.92 -18.05 10.18
C ASP A 341 -1.54 -18.74 10.21
N GLY A 342 -0.91 -18.81 11.40
CA GLY A 342 0.36 -19.48 11.64
C GLY A 342 1.58 -18.66 11.23
N ILE A 343 1.46 -17.33 11.18
CA ILE A 343 2.61 -16.43 10.99
C ILE A 343 3.22 -16.11 12.35
N GLU A 344 4.52 -16.36 12.50
CA GLU A 344 5.32 -15.90 13.62
C GLU A 344 5.79 -14.47 13.35
N ILE A 345 5.44 -13.53 14.23
CA ILE A 345 5.71 -12.10 14.03
C ILE A 345 6.74 -11.64 15.05
N TYR A 346 7.91 -11.26 14.56
CA TYR A 346 8.87 -10.43 15.26
C TYR A 346 8.59 -8.96 14.96
N SER A 347 8.44 -8.13 15.98
CA SER A 347 8.21 -6.69 15.82
C SER A 347 9.32 -5.90 16.49
N ILE A 348 9.89 -4.93 15.76
CA ILE A 348 10.99 -4.09 16.22
C ILE A 348 10.54 -2.63 16.19
N ARG A 349 10.53 -1.99 17.37
CA ARG A 349 10.33 -0.56 17.53
C ARG A 349 11.69 0.14 17.46
N LEU A 350 11.89 1.05 16.51
CA LEU A 350 13.19 1.70 16.27
C LEU A 350 13.14 3.20 16.57
N GLU A 351 13.82 3.68 17.61
CA GLU A 351 13.95 5.12 17.92
C GLU A 351 12.60 5.88 17.82
N GLU A 352 11.51 5.26 18.29
CA GLU A 352 10.13 5.79 18.20
C GLU A 352 9.62 6.05 19.62
N PRO A 353 9.37 7.28 20.06
CA PRO A 353 8.97 7.56 21.45
C PRO A 353 7.50 7.29 21.80
N ASP A 354 6.60 7.15 20.82
CA ASP A 354 5.16 7.04 21.03
C ASP A 354 4.76 5.75 21.78
N VAL A 355 4.00 5.94 22.86
CA VAL A 355 3.61 4.85 23.78
C VAL A 355 2.53 3.96 23.16
N SER A 356 1.61 4.55 22.38
CA SER A 356 0.54 3.78 21.72
C SER A 356 1.12 2.84 20.66
N THR A 357 2.10 3.32 19.90
CA THR A 357 2.86 2.56 18.91
C THR A 357 3.67 1.45 19.58
N ALA A 358 4.29 1.73 20.73
CA ALA A 358 5.00 0.70 21.50
C ALA A 358 4.06 -0.43 21.95
N ALA A 359 2.88 -0.08 22.48
CA ALA A 359 1.87 -1.06 22.88
C ALA A 359 1.36 -1.88 21.69
N MET A 360 1.04 -1.22 20.58
CA MET A 360 0.61 -1.86 19.33
C MET A 360 1.64 -2.87 18.82
N LEU A 361 2.92 -2.50 18.78
CA LEU A 361 4.00 -3.38 18.34
C LEU A 361 4.16 -4.58 19.29
N ALA A 362 4.15 -4.35 20.60
CA ALA A 362 4.23 -5.42 21.58
C ALA A 362 3.05 -6.41 21.46
N ASN A 363 1.84 -5.92 21.20
CA ASN A 363 0.65 -6.74 20.97
C ASN A 363 0.69 -7.48 19.62
N CYS A 364 1.32 -6.88 18.60
CA CYS A 364 1.48 -7.49 17.29
C CYS A 364 2.41 -8.71 17.34
N ALA A 365 3.48 -8.67 18.13
CA ALA A 365 4.45 -9.74 18.30
C ALA A 365 3.79 -11.09 18.70
N SER A 366 4.41 -12.21 18.31
CA SER A 366 3.94 -13.56 18.68
C SER A 366 4.20 -13.94 20.15
N GLY A 367 5.00 -13.14 20.86
CA GLY A 367 5.34 -13.34 22.26
C GLY A 367 6.27 -12.25 22.76
N SER A 368 6.53 -12.22 24.07
CA SER A 368 7.44 -11.22 24.66
C SER A 368 8.88 -11.33 24.16
N ASN A 369 9.30 -12.52 23.72
CA ASN A 369 10.60 -12.77 23.08
C ASN A 369 10.61 -12.47 21.58
N HIS A 370 9.51 -11.95 21.03
CA HIS A 370 9.37 -11.53 19.64
C HIS A 370 9.23 -10.01 19.49
N TYR A 371 9.03 -9.30 20.59
CA TYR A 371 9.04 -7.84 20.62
C TYR A 371 10.43 -7.33 21.01
N PHE A 372 10.98 -6.41 20.22
CA PHE A 372 12.25 -5.75 20.49
C PHE A 372 12.06 -4.23 20.49
N ASP A 373 12.45 -3.60 21.59
CA ASP A 373 12.53 -2.15 21.71
C ASP A 373 13.98 -1.72 21.44
N ALA A 374 14.20 -1.02 20.32
CA ALA A 374 15.50 -0.52 19.88
C ALA A 374 15.56 1.00 20.09
N PRO A 375 15.94 1.48 21.29
CA PRO A 375 16.06 2.91 21.56
C PRO A 375 17.16 3.59 20.76
N SER A 376 18.08 2.80 20.17
CA SER A 376 19.11 3.26 19.23
C SER A 376 19.15 2.37 18.00
N ARG A 377 19.36 2.97 16.82
CA ARG A 377 19.62 2.25 15.56
C ARG A 377 20.84 1.34 15.61
N GLN A 378 21.74 1.56 16.57
CA GLN A 378 22.90 0.69 16.80
C GLN A 378 22.48 -0.69 17.32
N ASP A 379 21.29 -0.82 17.91
CA ASP A 379 20.78 -2.07 18.48
C ASP A 379 20.27 -3.03 17.38
N LEU A 380 19.97 -2.52 16.18
CA LEU A 380 19.34 -3.31 15.11
C LEU A 380 20.16 -4.53 14.69
N SER A 381 21.47 -4.39 14.54
CA SER A 381 22.34 -5.51 14.14
C SER A 381 22.28 -6.66 15.15
N ASP A 382 22.31 -6.33 16.44
CA ASP A 382 22.26 -7.30 17.52
C ASP A 382 20.87 -7.96 17.63
N ILE A 383 19.80 -7.18 17.45
CA ILE A 383 18.43 -7.70 17.43
C ILE A 383 18.23 -8.68 16.26
N PHE A 384 18.64 -8.32 15.04
CA PHE A 384 18.50 -9.20 13.87
C PHE A 384 19.33 -10.50 14.04
N ARG A 385 20.51 -10.41 14.67
CA ARG A 385 21.31 -11.58 15.04
C ARG A 385 20.58 -12.49 16.04
N ASP A 386 19.89 -11.93 17.02
CA ASP A 386 19.16 -12.71 18.02
C ASP A 386 17.90 -13.35 17.43
N ILE A 387 17.17 -12.64 16.55
CA ILE A 387 16.08 -13.22 15.75
C ILE A 387 16.60 -14.40 14.94
N ARG A 388 17.71 -14.24 14.20
CA ARG A 388 18.34 -15.33 13.43
C ARG A 388 18.62 -16.56 14.29
N LYS A 389 19.25 -16.38 15.47
CA LYS A 389 19.53 -17.50 16.39
C LYS A 389 18.24 -18.22 16.79
N GLY A 390 17.17 -17.47 17.04
CA GLY A 390 15.83 -18.01 17.24
C GLY A 390 15.41 -18.91 16.09
N ILE A 391 15.37 -18.36 14.87
CA ILE A 391 14.95 -19.07 13.65
C ILE A 391 15.76 -20.36 13.43
N VAL A 392 17.09 -20.27 13.52
CA VAL A 392 18.00 -21.42 13.29
C VAL A 392 17.83 -22.48 14.38
N ARG A 393 17.68 -22.08 15.65
CA ARG A 393 17.46 -23.02 16.76
C ARG A 393 16.20 -23.83 16.56
N VAL A 394 15.08 -23.21 16.17
CA VAL A 394 13.83 -23.93 15.96
C VAL A 394 14.01 -25.00 14.88
N ARG A 395 14.72 -24.70 13.78
CA ARG A 395 15.00 -25.66 12.70
C ARG A 395 15.87 -26.85 13.10
N LEU A 396 16.75 -26.71 14.07
CA LEU A 396 17.57 -27.83 14.54
C LEU A 396 16.80 -28.77 15.47
N THR A 397 15.66 -28.32 16.01
CA THR A 397 14.84 -29.06 16.98
C THR A 397 13.54 -29.62 16.41
N SER A 398 13.15 -29.19 15.20
CA SER A 398 12.01 -29.68 14.42
C SER A 398 12.45 -30.74 13.42
#